data_AF-A0A931C4F0-F1
#
_entry.id   AF-A0A931C4F0-F1
#
_cell.length_a   1.000
_cell.length_b   1.000
_cell.length_c   1.000
_cell.angle_alpha   90.00
_cell.angle_beta   90.00
_cell.angle_gamma   90.00
#
_symmetry.space_group_name_H-M   'P 1'
#
loop_
_entity.id
_entity.type
_entity.pdbx_description
1 polymer ?
#
loop_
_entity_poly.entity_id
_entity_poly.type
_entity_poly.pdbx_seq_one_letter_code
_entity_poly.pdbx_strand_id
1 'polypeptide(L)'
;MRSEPGELRRDEGTSLLEVLVALAVVTIAMTGLGAFFVNGNLAVAHQRDQRQAVQVAAGGIEQVRGLQGTSVLSGRGMIKSKAQWDAVKSGLYAKKMKRYLDSMAIGWDDELERTDPSSPLGNEAAIPTKTQTITVGSSKFNREMLIGRCVVYFMRNDDCVNPNVGTPPSNNAEILRYFRVVVLVTWTGKSCESDRCTYVASTLIAQSTEPTFYSKAAPPVMMSTEMSFYVGREITQKIDVDGGQVPNVLTVTAPSTLPSWIKMSPGGYVTGNPTVAAQATSVVRVTDKRGWWNEKTITWKAVLPPSVVVPAQPKSFAGQQVNYKVTAVGGVPAYVFTAPKDLPEGLELAADGTITGSIAKLGAYPITVTVEDANGVRDTKTFTHTVSVAEPLSLTALPDQKINLGSAVTGTAVAKGGSGQYTYTATGLPAGVTINAASGVLSGSPVLVAGRYLPTITVSDSAGESLSDTFELVVETTTKLTFTSPSLVGADQKSTVGSDVILPLTTNGDLLLLKNVSLTVTGLPEGLKYNKGKSEISGKPKTAGTYPVKVTANSLLPLPQTATLTFLWTVE
;
A
#
# COMPACT_ATOMS: atom_id res chain seq x y z
N MET A 1 -63.94 -32.06 47.97
CA MET A 1 -62.98 -31.05 48.47
C MET A 1 -62.08 -30.71 47.30
N ARG A 2 -61.90 -29.49 46.81
CA ARG A 2 -62.27 -28.14 47.23
C ARG A 2 -62.18 -27.27 45.97
N SER A 3 -63.15 -26.39 45.76
CA SER A 3 -63.24 -25.40 44.69
C SER A 3 -62.34 -24.19 44.93
N GLU A 4 -61.77 -23.62 43.88
CA GLU A 4 -61.53 -22.17 43.77
C GLU A 4 -61.56 -21.75 42.28
N PRO A 5 -62.48 -20.85 41.87
CA PRO A 5 -62.56 -20.31 40.52
C PRO A 5 -61.83 -18.95 40.38
N GLY A 6 -61.24 -18.73 39.20
CA GLY A 6 -60.54 -17.49 38.83
C GLY A 6 -61.48 -16.30 38.63
N GLU A 7 -61.06 -15.16 39.15
CA GLU A 7 -61.83 -13.91 39.22
C GLU A 7 -61.55 -13.00 38.01
N LEU A 8 -62.64 -12.59 37.35
CA LEU A 8 -62.68 -11.59 36.28
C LEU A 8 -62.43 -10.18 36.85
N ARG A 9 -61.41 -9.50 36.34
CA ARG A 9 -61.07 -8.12 36.69
C ARG A 9 -62.08 -7.14 36.05
N ARG A 10 -62.87 -6.44 36.87
CA ARG A 10 -63.77 -5.34 36.46
C ARG A 10 -62.93 -4.11 36.08
N ASP A 11 -63.28 -3.48 34.97
CA ASP A 11 -62.95 -2.08 34.70
C ASP A 11 -63.77 -1.19 35.65
N GLU A 12 -63.09 -0.46 36.53
CA GLU A 12 -63.69 0.64 37.28
C GLU A 12 -63.60 1.92 36.43
N GLY A 13 -64.76 2.46 36.04
CA GLY A 13 -64.84 3.76 35.39
C GLY A 13 -64.36 4.87 36.33
N THR A 14 -63.59 5.82 35.80
CA THR A 14 -62.98 6.93 36.53
C THR A 14 -63.99 7.69 37.39
N SER A 15 -63.63 7.97 38.65
CA SER A 15 -64.47 8.71 39.60
C SER A 15 -64.65 10.17 39.19
N LEU A 16 -65.81 10.79 39.51
CA LEU A 16 -66.04 12.23 39.28
C LEU A 16 -64.95 13.11 39.91
N LEU A 17 -64.40 12.66 41.06
CA LEU A 17 -63.31 13.34 41.74
C LEU A 17 -62.01 13.30 40.90
N GLU A 18 -61.72 12.18 40.23
CA GLU A 18 -60.56 12.08 39.33
C GLU A 18 -60.71 13.00 38.12
N VAL A 19 -61.91 13.14 37.56
CA VAL A 19 -62.15 14.06 36.42
C VAL A 19 -61.97 15.52 36.84
N LEU A 20 -62.45 15.92 38.02
CA LEU A 20 -62.28 17.29 38.53
C LEU A 20 -60.82 17.59 38.87
N VAL A 21 -60.11 16.65 39.50
CA VAL A 21 -58.67 16.79 39.77
C VAL A 21 -57.88 16.83 38.47
N ALA A 22 -58.21 15.99 37.48
CA ALA A 22 -57.57 16.00 36.17
C ALA A 22 -57.80 17.34 35.44
N LEU A 23 -59.02 17.90 35.45
CA LEU A 23 -59.29 19.21 34.87
C LEU A 23 -58.51 20.32 35.58
N ALA A 24 -58.45 20.31 36.92
CA ALA A 24 -57.68 21.28 37.69
C ALA A 24 -56.17 21.20 37.38
N VAL A 25 -55.61 19.98 37.35
CA VAL A 25 -54.21 19.74 37.00
C VAL A 25 -53.92 20.15 35.56
N VAL A 26 -54.81 19.84 34.61
CA VAL A 26 -54.65 20.27 33.21
C VAL A 26 -54.70 21.79 33.10
N THR A 27 -55.56 22.48 33.86
CA THR A 27 -55.65 23.94 33.81
C THR A 27 -54.39 24.60 34.41
N ILE A 28 -53.88 24.07 35.51
CA ILE A 28 -52.61 24.51 36.12
C ILE A 28 -51.42 24.21 35.19
N ALA A 29 -51.38 23.02 34.59
CA ALA A 29 -50.35 22.63 33.63
C ALA A 29 -50.41 23.52 32.38
N MET A 30 -51.58 23.80 31.81
CA MET A 30 -51.75 24.65 30.64
C MET A 30 -51.40 26.11 30.91
N THR A 31 -51.71 26.65 32.09
CA THR A 31 -51.31 28.02 32.47
C THR A 31 -49.80 28.13 32.70
N GLY A 32 -49.17 27.13 33.33
CA GLY A 32 -47.71 27.07 33.46
C GLY A 32 -47.00 26.90 32.11
N LEU A 33 -47.50 26.03 31.24
CA LEU A 33 -46.98 25.80 29.89
C LEU A 33 -47.14 27.04 29.00
N GLY A 34 -48.27 27.76 29.10
CA GLY A 34 -48.49 29.00 28.36
C GLY A 34 -47.47 30.08 28.72
N ALA A 35 -47.25 30.33 30.00
CA ALA A 35 -46.24 31.30 30.46
C ALA A 35 -44.81 30.87 30.08
N PHE A 36 -44.48 29.59 30.21
CA PHE A 36 -43.19 29.05 29.81
C PHE A 36 -42.95 29.18 28.30
N PHE A 37 -43.95 28.88 27.48
CA PHE A 37 -43.85 28.98 26.02
C PHE A 37 -43.72 30.44 25.55
N VAL A 38 -44.47 31.37 26.14
CA VAL A 38 -44.37 32.80 25.84
C VAL A 38 -42.99 33.35 26.25
N ASN A 39 -42.53 33.06 27.47
CA ASN A 39 -41.23 33.53 27.96
C ASN A 39 -40.07 32.87 27.18
N GLY A 40 -40.19 31.59 26.84
CA GLY A 40 -39.23 30.87 26.01
C GLY A 40 -39.12 31.47 24.61
N ASN A 41 -40.25 31.73 23.94
CA ASN A 41 -40.26 32.36 22.62
C ASN A 41 -39.71 33.80 22.66
N LEU A 42 -40.02 34.57 23.70
CA LEU A 42 -39.45 35.91 23.89
C LEU A 42 -37.93 35.84 24.09
N ALA A 43 -37.41 34.89 24.87
CA ALA A 43 -35.98 34.69 25.08
C ALA A 43 -35.25 34.27 23.79
N VAL A 44 -35.84 33.34 23.01
CA VAL A 44 -35.29 32.91 21.72
C VAL A 44 -35.31 34.06 20.70
N ALA A 45 -36.40 34.82 20.63
CA ALA A 45 -36.48 36.01 19.78
C ALA A 45 -35.43 37.05 20.16
N HIS A 46 -35.23 37.30 21.46
CA HIS A 46 -34.21 38.21 21.96
C HIS A 46 -32.79 37.76 21.59
N GLN A 47 -32.44 36.48 21.76
CA GLN A 47 -31.13 35.95 21.37
C GLN A 47 -30.90 36.02 19.86
N ARG A 48 -31.94 35.76 19.06
CA ARG A 48 -31.88 35.89 17.61
C ARG A 48 -31.61 37.33 17.19
N ASP A 49 -32.37 38.29 17.73
CA ASP A 49 -32.19 39.70 17.40
C ASP A 49 -30.83 40.22 17.89
N GLN A 50 -30.31 39.74 19.02
CA GLN A 50 -28.95 40.05 19.47
C GLN A 50 -27.90 39.57 18.46
N ARG A 51 -27.97 38.32 17.98
CA ARG A 51 -27.02 37.80 16.97
C ARG A 51 -27.09 38.60 15.67
N GLN A 52 -28.29 38.97 15.22
CA GLN A 52 -28.48 39.82 14.05
C GLN A 52 -27.90 41.24 14.28
N ALA A 53 -28.06 41.82 15.47
CA ALA A 53 -27.46 43.10 15.81
C ALA A 53 -25.91 43.05 15.77
N VAL A 54 -25.29 41.95 16.21
CA VAL A 54 -23.84 41.73 16.07
C VAL A 54 -23.45 41.69 14.59
N GLN A 55 -24.20 40.99 13.75
CA GLN A 55 -23.93 40.93 12.30
C GLN A 55 -24.04 42.32 11.65
N VAL A 56 -25.06 43.10 12.00
CA VAL A 56 -25.24 44.49 11.53
C VAL A 56 -24.07 45.38 11.97
N ALA A 57 -23.61 45.22 13.21
CA ALA A 57 -22.46 45.95 13.73
C ALA A 57 -21.17 45.54 13.03
N ALA A 58 -20.93 44.24 12.84
CA ALA A 58 -19.78 43.70 12.10
C ALA A 58 -19.74 44.23 10.67
N GLY A 59 -20.87 44.24 9.95
CA GLY A 59 -20.94 44.84 8.62
C GLY A 59 -20.59 46.34 8.61
N GLY A 60 -20.91 47.06 9.68
CA GLY A 60 -20.45 48.45 9.86
C GLY A 60 -18.94 48.56 10.08
N ILE A 61 -18.36 47.67 10.89
CA ILE A 61 -16.91 47.60 11.11
C ILE A 61 -16.16 47.25 9.82
N GLU A 62 -16.67 46.32 9.03
CA GLU A 62 -16.07 45.93 7.74
C GLU A 62 -16.17 47.07 6.71
N GLN A 63 -17.30 47.80 6.66
CA GLN A 63 -17.41 49.01 5.84
C GLN A 63 -16.32 50.03 6.19
N VAL A 64 -16.02 50.20 7.49
CA VAL A 64 -14.99 51.11 7.98
C VAL A 64 -13.58 50.62 7.63
N ARG A 65 -13.32 49.32 7.79
CA ARG A 65 -12.02 48.68 7.47
C ARG A 65 -11.70 48.69 5.98
N GLY A 66 -12.72 48.73 5.12
CA GLY A 66 -12.54 48.87 3.68
C GLY A 66 -12.07 50.26 3.24
N LEU A 67 -12.06 51.26 4.12
CA LEU A 67 -11.60 52.61 3.81
C LEU A 67 -10.14 52.81 4.19
N GLN A 68 -9.42 53.59 3.37
CA GLN A 68 -8.10 54.09 3.75
C GLN A 68 -8.21 55.07 4.92
N GLY A 69 -7.22 55.07 5.81
CA GLY A 69 -7.19 55.93 7.00
C GLY A 69 -7.45 57.41 6.73
N THR A 70 -6.88 57.94 5.64
CA THR A 70 -7.06 59.32 5.18
C THR A 70 -8.49 59.64 4.73
N SER A 71 -9.28 58.62 4.35
CA SER A 71 -10.62 58.77 3.79
C SER A 71 -11.74 58.59 4.82
N VAL A 72 -11.43 58.19 6.06
CA VAL A 72 -12.42 57.88 7.11
C VAL A 72 -13.32 59.06 7.46
N LEU A 73 -12.79 60.29 7.42
CA LEU A 73 -13.54 61.51 7.67
C LEU A 73 -14.10 62.16 6.41
N SER A 74 -13.72 61.68 5.22
CA SER A 74 -14.04 62.33 3.96
C SER A 74 -15.54 62.56 3.80
N GLY A 75 -15.92 63.80 3.49
CA GLY A 75 -17.32 64.17 3.29
C GLY A 75 -18.11 64.39 4.59
N ARG A 76 -17.51 64.21 5.78
CA ARG A 76 -18.19 64.43 7.08
C ARG A 76 -18.00 65.86 7.59
N GLY A 77 -19.00 66.72 7.36
CA GLY A 77 -19.01 68.09 7.86
C GLY A 77 -19.09 68.21 9.40
N MET A 78 -18.57 69.32 9.93
CA MET A 78 -18.49 69.60 11.38
C MET A 78 -19.88 69.68 12.03
N ILE A 79 -20.83 70.41 11.42
CA ILE A 79 -22.16 70.66 12.00
C ILE A 79 -22.94 69.34 12.16
N LYS A 80 -23.02 68.52 11.10
CA LYS A 80 -23.74 67.23 11.16
C LYS A 80 -23.06 66.23 12.09
N SER A 81 -21.72 66.18 12.08
CA SER A 81 -20.97 65.32 13.00
C SER A 81 -21.21 65.70 14.46
N LYS A 82 -21.22 67.01 14.77
CA LYS A 82 -21.52 67.52 16.11
C LYS A 82 -22.97 67.23 16.52
N ALA A 83 -23.93 67.47 15.63
CA ALA A 83 -25.34 67.15 15.90
C ALA A 83 -25.55 65.67 16.20
N GLN A 84 -24.94 64.77 15.41
CA GLN A 84 -24.97 63.32 15.67
C GLN A 84 -24.35 62.98 17.03
N TRP A 85 -23.18 63.55 17.33
CA TRP A 85 -22.46 63.30 18.58
C TRP A 85 -23.24 63.75 19.81
N ASP A 86 -23.78 64.98 19.77
CA ASP A 86 -24.55 65.55 20.86
C ASP A 86 -25.87 64.78 21.07
N ALA A 87 -26.55 64.37 19.98
CA ALA A 87 -27.76 63.55 20.05
C ALA A 87 -27.53 62.20 20.75
N VAL A 88 -26.38 61.55 20.51
CA VAL A 88 -26.02 60.30 21.19
C VAL A 88 -25.59 60.55 22.64
N LYS A 89 -24.87 61.66 22.89
CA LYS A 89 -24.36 62.01 24.22
C LYS A 89 -25.45 62.43 25.22
N SER A 90 -26.51 63.10 24.76
CA SER A 90 -27.67 63.47 25.58
C SER A 90 -28.86 62.52 25.42
N GLY A 91 -28.75 61.52 24.55
CA GLY A 91 -29.84 60.60 24.21
C GLY A 91 -29.99 59.43 25.18
N LEU A 92 -30.95 58.56 24.86
CA LEU A 92 -31.31 57.38 25.66
C LEU A 92 -30.14 56.40 25.88
N TYR A 93 -29.13 56.42 25.00
CA TYR A 93 -28.01 55.48 25.01
C TYR A 93 -26.71 56.07 25.57
N ALA A 94 -26.78 57.29 26.13
CA ALA A 94 -25.65 58.04 26.65
C ALA A 94 -24.79 57.22 27.63
N LYS A 95 -25.40 56.49 28.57
CA LYS A 95 -24.69 55.68 29.57
C LYS A 95 -23.80 54.60 28.93
N LYS A 96 -24.30 53.90 27.90
CA LYS A 96 -23.56 52.84 27.20
C LYS A 96 -22.48 53.38 26.27
N MET A 97 -22.71 54.56 25.70
CA MET A 97 -21.78 55.22 24.78
C MET A 97 -20.69 56.04 25.49
N LYS A 98 -20.90 56.42 26.76
CA LYS A 98 -20.01 57.29 27.54
C LYS A 98 -18.55 56.88 27.48
N ARG A 99 -18.22 55.60 27.74
CA ARG A 99 -16.84 55.11 27.73
C ARG A 99 -16.12 55.32 26.39
N TYR A 100 -16.86 55.25 25.29
CA TYR A 100 -16.31 55.41 23.96
C TYR A 100 -16.20 56.88 23.60
N LEU A 101 -17.23 57.68 23.84
CA LEU A 101 -17.23 59.11 23.53
C LEU A 101 -16.21 59.89 24.37
N ASP A 102 -16.00 59.50 25.62
CA ASP A 102 -15.01 60.15 26.48
C ASP A 102 -13.57 59.84 26.05
N SER A 103 -13.35 58.70 25.39
CA SER A 103 -12.03 58.22 24.98
C SER A 103 -11.57 58.75 23.61
N MET A 104 -12.37 59.60 22.95
CA MET A 104 -12.02 60.17 21.64
C MET A 104 -12.53 61.61 21.52
N ALA A 105 -11.79 62.44 20.81
CA ALA A 105 -12.26 63.75 20.38
C ALA A 105 -13.11 63.58 19.11
N ILE A 106 -14.23 64.27 18.99
CA ILE A 106 -15.07 64.23 17.77
C ILE A 106 -14.23 64.53 16.51
N GLY A 107 -14.45 63.77 15.43
CA GLY A 107 -13.78 63.95 14.14
C GLY A 107 -14.73 64.48 13.06
N TRP A 108 -14.23 65.36 12.21
CA TRP A 108 -14.88 65.85 10.99
C TRP A 108 -13.80 66.14 9.94
N ASP A 109 -14.20 66.22 8.68
CA ASP A 109 -13.34 66.60 7.57
C ASP A 109 -12.92 68.07 7.70
N ASP A 110 -11.63 68.31 7.91
CA ASP A 110 -11.10 69.67 8.12
C ASP A 110 -11.04 70.50 6.83
N GLU A 111 -11.20 69.85 5.67
CA GLU A 111 -11.20 70.51 4.35
C GLU A 111 -12.59 71.04 3.96
N LEU A 112 -13.65 70.69 4.71
CA LEU A 112 -15.02 71.10 4.42
C LEU A 112 -15.46 72.36 5.19
N GLU A 113 -16.41 73.09 4.61
CA GLU A 113 -16.97 74.32 5.18
C GLU A 113 -17.63 74.06 6.55
N ARG A 114 -17.35 74.94 7.52
CA ARG A 114 -17.66 74.71 8.94
C ARG A 114 -18.99 75.32 9.42
N THR A 115 -19.63 76.16 8.61
CA THR A 115 -20.65 77.10 9.09
C THR A 115 -22.04 76.98 8.46
N ASP A 116 -22.24 76.21 7.38
CA ASP A 116 -23.56 76.05 6.74
C ASP A 116 -24.38 74.88 7.35
N PRO A 117 -25.48 75.14 8.08
CA PRO A 117 -26.32 74.10 8.67
C PRO A 117 -27.18 73.32 7.65
N SER A 118 -27.39 73.92 6.46
CA SER A 118 -28.21 73.36 5.38
C SER A 118 -27.47 72.36 4.50
N SER A 119 -26.13 72.34 4.60
CA SER A 119 -25.26 71.44 3.87
C SER A 119 -25.63 69.95 4.04
N PRO A 120 -25.68 69.16 2.95
CA PRO A 120 -25.88 67.70 3.02
C PRO A 120 -24.63 66.95 3.50
N LEU A 121 -23.47 67.64 3.59
CA LEU A 121 -22.19 67.07 3.99
C LEU A 121 -22.28 66.41 5.37
N GLY A 122 -21.92 65.13 5.43
CA GLY A 122 -22.13 64.23 6.56
C GLY A 122 -23.11 63.11 6.22
N ASN A 123 -24.26 63.41 5.64
CA ASN A 123 -25.26 62.37 5.33
C ASN A 123 -24.86 61.51 4.13
N GLU A 124 -24.12 62.08 3.18
CA GLU A 124 -23.65 61.44 1.96
C GLU A 124 -22.19 60.96 2.05
N ALA A 125 -21.56 61.11 3.22
CA ALA A 125 -20.19 60.66 3.45
C ALA A 125 -20.06 59.13 3.33
N ALA A 126 -18.84 58.64 3.05
CA ALA A 126 -18.55 57.21 3.00
C ALA A 126 -18.93 56.48 4.30
N ILE A 127 -18.84 57.19 5.43
CA ILE A 127 -19.45 56.81 6.71
C ILE A 127 -20.48 57.89 7.07
N PRO A 128 -21.78 57.67 6.84
CA PRO A 128 -22.81 58.69 7.08
C PRO A 128 -22.99 59.11 8.55
N THR A 129 -23.34 60.38 8.77
CA THR A 129 -23.80 60.92 10.07
C THR A 129 -25.26 60.62 10.36
N LYS A 130 -26.03 60.22 9.34
CA LYS A 130 -27.46 59.86 9.46
C LYS A 130 -27.60 58.41 9.92
N THR A 131 -28.56 58.16 10.80
CA THR A 131 -28.97 56.82 11.20
C THR A 131 -29.41 55.99 10.00
N GLN A 132 -28.86 54.79 9.87
CA GLN A 132 -29.18 53.85 8.79
C GLN A 132 -30.08 52.74 9.32
N THR A 133 -31.25 52.56 8.72
CA THR A 133 -32.14 51.46 9.07
C THR A 133 -31.83 50.26 8.19
N ILE A 134 -31.38 49.17 8.82
CA ILE A 134 -31.01 47.91 8.20
C ILE A 134 -32.04 46.87 8.60
N THR A 135 -32.63 46.19 7.61
CA THR A 135 -33.63 45.14 7.85
C THR A 135 -32.96 43.78 7.69
N VAL A 136 -33.01 42.94 8.72
CA VAL A 136 -32.49 41.56 8.69
C VAL A 136 -33.66 40.63 9.02
N GLY A 137 -34.15 39.90 8.02
CA GLY A 137 -35.41 39.16 8.14
C GLY A 137 -36.59 40.11 8.35
N SER A 138 -37.37 39.91 9.42
CA SER A 138 -38.50 40.78 9.79
C SER A 138 -38.13 41.92 10.75
N SER A 139 -36.90 41.92 11.28
CA SER A 139 -36.47 42.87 12.32
C SER A 139 -35.74 44.07 11.71
N LYS A 140 -36.04 45.28 12.21
CA LYS A 140 -35.41 46.54 11.79
C LYS A 140 -34.40 47.01 12.84
N PHE A 141 -33.18 47.25 12.40
CA PHE A 141 -32.07 47.72 13.23
C PHE A 141 -31.62 49.10 12.77
N ASN A 142 -31.43 50.03 13.69
CA ASN A 142 -30.86 51.33 13.41
C ASN A 142 -29.37 51.31 13.74
N ARG A 143 -28.53 51.57 12.73
CA ARG A 143 -27.08 51.64 12.82
C ARG A 143 -26.61 53.08 12.73
N GLU A 144 -25.82 53.50 13.71
CA GLU A 144 -25.16 54.81 13.76
C GLU A 144 -23.66 54.61 13.91
N MET A 145 -22.88 55.34 13.12
CA MET A 145 -21.42 55.26 13.12
C MET A 145 -20.83 56.61 13.54
N LEU A 146 -20.22 56.64 14.70
CA LEU A 146 -19.56 57.81 15.27
C LEU A 146 -18.07 57.67 15.10
N ILE A 147 -17.43 58.76 14.67
CA ILE A 147 -15.99 58.80 14.43
C ILE A 147 -15.37 59.85 15.33
N GLY A 148 -14.31 59.45 16.02
CA GLY A 148 -13.49 60.37 16.79
C GLY A 148 -12.00 60.11 16.60
N ARG A 149 -11.22 61.16 16.76
CA ARG A 149 -9.76 61.15 16.83
C ARG A 149 -9.34 60.66 18.21
N CYS A 150 -8.42 59.71 18.25
CA CYS A 150 -7.78 59.29 19.48
C CYS A 150 -6.32 58.92 19.29
N VAL A 151 -5.61 58.80 20.40
CA VAL A 151 -4.20 58.44 20.45
C VAL A 151 -4.00 57.21 21.32
N VAL A 152 -3.05 56.37 20.92
CA VAL A 152 -2.57 55.22 21.70
C VAL A 152 -1.12 55.47 22.05
N TYR A 153 -0.77 55.35 23.34
CA TYR A 153 0.60 55.55 23.82
C TYR A 153 1.32 54.21 23.94
N PHE A 154 2.35 53.98 23.10
CA PHE A 154 3.01 52.68 22.94
C PHE A 154 3.51 52.06 24.26
N MET A 155 3.93 52.89 25.23
CA MET A 155 4.54 52.44 26.48
C MET A 155 3.56 52.27 27.65
N ARG A 156 2.30 52.71 27.52
CA ARG A 156 1.36 52.79 28.66
C ARG A 156 0.29 51.69 28.67
N ASN A 157 0.26 50.83 27.66
CA ASN A 157 -0.77 49.81 27.45
C ASN A 157 -2.20 50.38 27.49
N ASP A 158 -2.33 51.69 27.23
CA ASP A 158 -3.60 52.38 27.13
C ASP A 158 -4.32 51.91 25.87
N ASP A 159 -5.65 51.83 25.93
CA ASP A 159 -6.48 51.74 24.72
C ASP A 159 -6.41 53.09 23.96
N CYS A 160 -7.44 53.45 23.22
CA CYS A 160 -7.53 54.74 22.56
C CYS A 160 -8.00 55.84 23.53
N VAL A 161 -7.13 56.84 23.74
CA VAL A 161 -7.30 57.96 24.67
C VAL A 161 -7.63 59.25 23.91
N ASN A 162 -8.44 60.11 24.54
CA ASN A 162 -8.81 61.40 23.96
C ASN A 162 -7.58 62.33 23.89
N PRO A 163 -7.20 62.84 22.71
CA PRO A 163 -5.98 63.62 22.55
C PRO A 163 -6.06 64.99 23.21
N ASN A 164 -7.27 65.43 23.58
CA ASN A 164 -7.51 66.73 24.20
C ASN A 164 -7.52 66.65 25.75
N VAL A 165 -7.30 65.46 26.33
CA VAL A 165 -7.41 65.23 27.78
C VAL A 165 -6.15 64.52 28.31
N GLY A 166 -5.58 65.03 29.40
CA GLY A 166 -4.36 64.49 30.02
C GLY A 166 -3.07 65.08 29.46
N THR A 167 -1.92 64.65 30.01
CA THR A 167 -0.59 65.08 29.58
C THR A 167 0.02 64.03 28.63
N PRO A 168 0.24 64.35 27.34
CA PRO A 168 0.87 63.43 26.39
C PRO A 168 2.34 63.17 26.76
N PRO A 169 2.93 62.05 26.32
CA PRO A 169 4.37 61.83 26.40
C PRO A 169 5.16 62.97 25.75
N SER A 170 6.34 63.28 26.28
CA SER A 170 7.23 64.31 25.72
C SER A 170 7.79 63.92 24.35
N ASN A 171 7.83 62.63 24.04
CA ASN A 171 8.29 62.09 22.77
C ASN A 171 7.12 61.84 21.81
N ASN A 172 7.06 62.61 20.72
CA ASN A 172 6.01 62.46 19.70
C ASN A 172 6.03 61.09 18.99
N ALA A 173 7.15 60.37 19.01
CA ALA A 173 7.26 59.03 18.42
C ALA A 173 6.52 57.95 19.23
N GLU A 174 6.15 58.24 20.47
CA GLU A 174 5.38 57.33 21.34
C GLU A 174 3.86 57.47 21.17
N ILE A 175 3.43 58.42 20.33
CA ILE A 175 2.02 58.77 20.12
C ILE A 175 1.54 58.22 18.78
N LEU A 176 0.75 57.14 18.81
CA LEU A 176 0.12 56.59 17.61
C LEU A 176 -1.27 57.23 17.43
N ARG A 177 -1.52 57.81 16.26
CA ARG A 177 -2.77 58.53 15.95
C ARG A 177 -3.76 57.62 15.22
N TYR A 178 -4.95 57.46 15.79
CA TYR A 178 -6.03 56.64 15.26
C TYR A 178 -7.33 57.43 15.13
N PHE A 179 -8.21 56.96 14.26
CA PHE A 179 -9.64 57.18 14.33
C PHE A 179 -10.26 56.00 15.07
N ARG A 180 -11.02 56.27 16.13
CA ARG A 180 -11.95 55.31 16.70
C ARG A 180 -13.28 55.48 15.99
N VAL A 181 -13.75 54.39 15.39
CA VAL A 181 -15.10 54.32 14.83
C VAL A 181 -15.94 53.42 15.72
N VAL A 182 -17.06 53.95 16.20
CA VAL A 182 -18.00 53.26 17.09
C VAL A 182 -19.30 53.05 16.35
N VAL A 183 -19.70 51.79 16.23
CA VAL A 183 -20.93 51.37 15.58
C VAL A 183 -21.95 51.05 16.67
N LEU A 184 -22.93 51.93 16.82
CA LEU A 184 -24.09 51.76 17.70
C LEU A 184 -25.24 51.16 16.89
N VAL A 185 -25.69 49.97 17.29
CA VAL A 185 -26.86 49.30 16.70
C VAL A 185 -27.98 49.28 17.74
N THR A 186 -29.17 49.75 17.36
CA THR A 186 -30.34 49.83 18.25
C THR A 186 -31.56 49.20 17.59
N TRP A 187 -32.40 48.52 18.37
CA TRP A 187 -33.65 47.92 17.89
C TRP A 187 -34.70 47.89 18.99
N THR A 188 -35.95 47.72 18.61
CA THR A 188 -37.07 47.62 19.55
C THR A 188 -37.40 46.17 19.85
N GLY A 189 -37.65 45.82 21.10
CA GLY A 189 -38.04 44.46 21.48
C GLY A 189 -38.59 44.39 22.91
N LYS A 190 -39.58 43.53 23.13
CA LYS A 190 -40.29 43.40 24.42
C LYS A 190 -39.41 42.91 25.58
N SER A 191 -38.26 42.30 25.28
CA SER A 191 -37.29 41.82 26.27
C SER A 191 -36.17 42.82 26.54
N CYS A 192 -36.31 44.07 26.07
CA CYS A 192 -35.31 45.11 26.20
C CYS A 192 -35.67 46.12 27.30
N GLU A 193 -34.67 46.76 27.89
CA GLU A 193 -34.87 47.86 28.84
C GLU A 193 -35.64 49.00 28.14
N SER A 194 -36.82 49.35 28.67
CA SER A 194 -37.75 50.31 28.06
C SER A 194 -38.09 50.03 26.58
N ASP A 195 -38.27 48.75 26.23
CA ASP A 195 -38.55 48.25 24.87
C ASP A 195 -37.47 48.54 23.82
N ARG A 196 -36.24 48.92 24.22
CA ARG A 196 -35.15 49.28 23.30
C ARG A 196 -33.83 48.62 23.65
N CYS A 197 -33.32 47.79 22.73
CA CYS A 197 -32.04 47.12 22.87
C CYS A 197 -30.93 47.86 22.14
N THR A 198 -29.69 47.60 22.57
CA THR A 198 -28.49 48.21 22.01
C THR A 198 -27.32 47.24 21.98
N TYR A 199 -26.52 47.33 20.93
CA TYR A 199 -25.23 46.68 20.79
C TYR A 199 -24.21 47.70 20.28
N VAL A 200 -22.99 47.68 20.84
CA VAL A 200 -21.93 48.63 20.48
C VAL A 200 -20.68 47.85 20.11
N ALA A 201 -20.16 48.11 18.92
CA ALA A 201 -18.85 47.65 18.48
C ALA A 201 -17.95 48.85 18.19
N SER A 202 -16.63 48.68 18.30
CA SER A 202 -15.68 49.72 17.95
C SER A 202 -14.45 49.15 17.26
N THR A 203 -13.83 49.94 16.38
CA THR A 203 -12.55 49.61 15.77
C THR A 203 -11.65 50.84 15.70
N LEU A 204 -10.35 50.61 15.56
CA LEU A 204 -9.33 51.65 15.39
C LEU A 204 -8.80 51.60 13.96
N ILE A 205 -8.76 52.75 13.30
CA ILE A 205 -8.19 52.92 11.96
C ILE A 205 -7.05 53.93 12.06
N ALA A 206 -5.86 53.61 11.55
CA ALA A 206 -4.72 54.52 11.62
C ALA A 206 -5.01 55.81 10.82
N GLN A 207 -4.57 56.98 11.32
CA GLN A 207 -4.80 58.26 10.61
C GLN A 207 -3.88 58.46 9.40
N SER A 208 -2.74 57.77 9.33
CA SER A 208 -1.85 57.79 8.16
C SER A 208 -2.24 56.70 7.17
N THR A 209 -1.87 56.85 5.88
CA THR A 209 -1.55 55.65 5.06
C THR A 209 -0.60 54.82 5.90
N GLU A 210 -0.98 53.57 6.15
CA GLU A 210 -0.47 52.63 7.17
C GLU A 210 0.83 53.09 7.84
N PRO A 211 0.90 53.17 9.18
CA PRO A 211 2.20 53.23 9.82
C PRO A 211 2.98 52.04 9.27
N THR A 212 4.05 52.30 8.52
CA THR A 212 5.00 51.25 8.18
C THR A 212 5.44 50.73 9.52
N PHE A 213 4.94 49.55 9.91
CA PHE A 213 5.50 48.83 11.02
C PHE A 213 6.97 48.70 10.66
N TYR A 214 7.84 49.43 11.35
CA TYR A 214 9.25 49.08 11.40
C TYR A 214 9.29 47.77 12.17
N SER A 215 8.90 46.67 11.51
CA SER A 215 9.58 45.42 11.78
C SER A 215 11.05 45.76 11.52
N LYS A 216 11.91 45.53 12.50
CA LYS A 216 13.30 45.25 12.17
C LYS A 216 13.25 44.02 11.26
N ALA A 217 13.01 44.21 9.96
CA ALA A 217 13.16 43.13 9.00
C ALA A 217 14.63 42.72 9.16
N ALA A 218 14.86 41.46 9.52
CA ALA A 218 16.22 40.99 9.57
C ALA A 218 16.84 41.17 8.17
N PRO A 219 18.16 41.42 8.07
CA PRO A 219 18.86 41.37 6.79
C PRO A 219 18.49 40.06 6.05
N PRO A 220 18.45 40.06 4.70
CA PRO A 220 18.19 38.85 3.94
C PRO A 220 19.20 37.76 4.33
N VAL A 221 18.74 36.51 4.47
CA VAL A 221 19.58 35.36 4.84
C VAL A 221 19.54 34.34 3.71
N MET A 222 20.71 33.91 3.22
CA MET A 222 20.80 32.81 2.27
C MET A 222 20.64 31.46 2.96
N MET A 223 19.69 30.67 2.48
CA MET A 223 19.40 29.33 3.00
C MET A 223 20.26 28.29 2.29
N SER A 224 20.40 28.38 0.97
CA SER A 224 21.24 27.47 0.18
C SER A 224 22.73 27.60 0.57
N THR A 225 23.34 26.49 0.96
CA THR A 225 24.79 26.38 1.23
C THR A 225 25.51 25.45 0.26
N GLU A 226 24.76 24.62 -0.45
CA GLU A 226 25.27 23.65 -1.40
C GLU A 226 24.28 23.52 -2.56
N MET A 227 24.82 23.41 -3.76
CA MET A 227 24.03 23.18 -4.98
C MET A 227 24.77 22.18 -5.88
N SER A 228 24.05 21.15 -6.32
CA SER A 228 24.59 20.05 -7.12
C SER A 228 24.13 20.14 -8.56
N PHE A 229 25.06 19.91 -9.50
CA PHE A 229 24.88 19.94 -10.95
C PHE A 229 25.39 18.65 -11.55
N TYR A 230 24.75 18.18 -12.62
CA TYR A 230 25.09 16.90 -13.26
C TYR A 230 25.95 17.13 -14.49
N VAL A 231 27.04 16.37 -14.61
CA VAL A 231 27.93 16.43 -15.78
C VAL A 231 27.15 16.12 -17.06
N GLY A 232 27.31 16.98 -18.06
CA GLY A 232 26.66 16.85 -19.37
C GLY A 232 25.18 17.24 -19.40
N ARG A 233 24.64 17.83 -18.34
CA ARG A 233 23.27 18.37 -18.29
C ARG A 233 23.27 19.82 -17.87
N GLU A 234 22.60 20.65 -18.67
CA GLU A 234 22.28 22.01 -18.24
C GLU A 234 21.08 21.98 -17.31
N ILE A 235 21.27 22.49 -16.09
CA ILE A 235 20.18 22.65 -15.12
C ILE A 235 20.15 24.08 -14.60
N THR A 236 18.95 24.56 -14.28
CA THR A 236 18.74 25.84 -13.62
C THR A 236 18.12 25.61 -12.26
N GLN A 237 18.73 26.18 -11.23
CA GLN A 237 18.27 26.16 -9.85
C GLN A 237 18.17 27.60 -9.32
N LYS A 238 17.47 27.79 -8.21
CA LYS A 238 17.35 29.09 -7.56
C LYS A 238 18.01 29.03 -6.18
N ILE A 239 18.78 30.07 -5.84
CA ILE A 239 19.28 30.25 -4.47
C ILE A 239 18.11 30.72 -3.61
N ASP A 240 17.84 29.97 -2.54
CA ASP A 240 16.80 30.29 -1.59
C ASP A 240 17.29 31.35 -0.61
N VAL A 241 16.50 32.41 -0.49
CA VAL A 241 16.74 33.55 0.38
C VAL A 241 15.49 33.78 1.22
N ASP A 242 15.68 33.90 2.53
CA ASP A 242 14.62 34.27 3.47
C ASP A 242 14.84 35.68 4.02
N GLY A 243 13.76 36.40 4.33
CA GLY A 243 13.80 37.76 4.85
C GLY A 243 14.35 38.82 3.87
N GLY A 244 14.68 39.99 4.44
CA GLY A 244 15.02 41.20 3.68
C GLY A 244 13.80 41.87 3.01
N GLN A 245 14.00 43.10 2.54
CA GLN A 245 13.00 43.82 1.74
C GLN A 245 13.20 43.54 0.25
N VAL A 246 12.19 42.93 -0.40
CA VAL A 246 12.25 42.65 -1.84
C VAL A 246 12.36 43.94 -2.70
N PRO A 247 13.05 43.89 -3.85
CA PRO A 247 13.76 42.74 -4.41
C PRO A 247 15.10 42.45 -3.71
N ASN A 248 15.39 41.16 -3.52
CA ASN A 248 16.72 40.70 -3.11
C ASN A 248 17.60 40.53 -4.36
N VAL A 249 18.83 41.04 -4.31
CA VAL A 249 19.82 41.00 -5.38
C VAL A 249 21.03 40.20 -4.92
N LEU A 250 21.41 39.19 -5.71
CA LEU A 250 22.55 38.32 -5.42
C LEU A 250 23.76 38.67 -6.29
N THR A 251 24.92 38.76 -5.66
CA THR A 251 26.20 39.07 -6.32
C THR A 251 27.32 38.19 -5.75
N VAL A 252 28.33 37.86 -6.54
CA VAL A 252 29.52 37.15 -6.03
C VAL A 252 30.51 38.16 -5.47
N THR A 253 31.01 37.90 -4.25
CA THR A 253 31.94 38.79 -3.56
C THR A 253 33.38 38.45 -3.92
N ALA A 254 34.15 39.45 -4.38
CA ALA A 254 35.58 39.31 -4.63
C ALA A 254 36.34 38.99 -3.32
N PRO A 255 37.40 38.16 -3.35
CA PRO A 255 38.09 37.64 -4.53
C PRO A 255 37.49 36.35 -5.11
N SER A 256 36.35 35.87 -4.59
CA SER A 256 35.74 34.63 -5.09
C SER A 256 35.17 34.83 -6.50
N THR A 257 35.23 33.77 -7.30
CA THR A 257 34.67 33.72 -8.66
C THR A 257 33.73 32.53 -8.77
N LEU A 258 32.81 32.57 -9.74
CA LEU A 258 32.02 31.40 -10.08
C LEU A 258 32.88 30.42 -10.91
N PRO A 259 32.65 29.11 -10.76
CA PRO A 259 33.18 28.14 -11.71
C PRO A 259 32.80 28.51 -13.14
N SER A 260 33.69 28.27 -14.10
CA SER A 260 33.48 28.65 -15.52
C SER A 260 32.23 28.04 -16.16
N TRP A 261 31.74 26.93 -15.61
CA TRP A 261 30.54 26.22 -16.03
C TRP A 261 29.25 26.71 -15.34
N ILE A 262 29.31 27.74 -14.48
CA ILE A 262 28.17 28.35 -13.79
C ILE A 262 27.93 29.77 -14.29
N LYS A 263 26.65 30.12 -14.47
CA LYS A 263 26.15 31.48 -14.62
C LYS A 263 25.11 31.77 -13.55
N MET A 264 25.21 32.93 -12.90
CA MET A 264 24.25 33.37 -11.89
C MET A 264 23.63 34.71 -12.30
N SER A 265 22.31 34.80 -12.26
CA SER A 265 21.57 36.05 -12.43
C SER A 265 21.48 36.85 -11.12
N PRO A 266 21.29 38.17 -11.18
CA PRO A 266 21.05 38.99 -9.98
C PRO A 266 19.82 38.56 -9.16
N GLY A 267 18.85 37.87 -9.78
CA GLY A 267 17.67 37.32 -9.09
C GLY A 267 17.89 35.96 -8.42
N GLY A 268 19.13 35.45 -8.41
CA GLY A 268 19.50 34.20 -7.73
C GLY A 268 19.24 32.93 -8.54
N TYR A 269 18.84 33.03 -9.80
CA TYR A 269 18.81 31.87 -10.70
C TYR A 269 20.24 31.53 -11.14
N VAL A 270 20.64 30.28 -10.93
CA VAL A 270 21.94 29.72 -11.25
C VAL A 270 21.75 28.64 -12.31
N THR A 271 22.34 28.83 -13.47
CA THR A 271 22.36 27.87 -14.57
C THR A 271 23.78 27.31 -14.70
N GLY A 272 23.91 26.00 -14.85
CA GLY A 272 25.23 25.38 -15.06
C GLY A 272 25.18 24.08 -15.85
N ASN A 273 26.25 23.83 -16.60
CA ASN A 273 26.47 22.61 -17.38
C ASN A 273 27.95 22.16 -17.25
N PRO A 274 28.32 21.46 -16.17
CA PRO A 274 29.68 20.98 -15.99
C PRO A 274 30.03 19.87 -16.99
N THR A 275 31.28 19.86 -17.47
CA THR A 275 31.79 18.80 -18.37
C THR A 275 32.61 17.74 -17.64
N VAL A 276 33.05 18.02 -16.42
CA VAL A 276 33.84 17.11 -15.57
C VAL A 276 33.34 17.23 -14.14
N ALA A 277 33.36 16.11 -13.40
CA ALA A 277 33.03 16.11 -11.98
C ALA A 277 34.08 16.91 -11.19
N ALA A 278 33.63 17.84 -10.35
CA ALA A 278 34.48 18.78 -9.62
C ALA A 278 33.71 19.40 -8.45
N GLN A 279 34.44 20.00 -7.51
CA GLN A 279 33.84 20.78 -6.44
C GLN A 279 34.56 22.12 -6.33
N ALA A 280 33.78 23.19 -6.17
CA ALA A 280 34.27 24.55 -6.01
C ALA A 280 33.42 25.31 -5.00
N THR A 281 33.93 26.42 -4.48
CA THR A 281 33.21 27.28 -3.54
C THR A 281 33.26 28.74 -4.00
N SER A 282 32.18 29.48 -3.77
CA SER A 282 32.14 30.93 -3.99
C SER A 282 31.45 31.62 -2.81
N VAL A 283 31.88 32.83 -2.48
CA VAL A 283 31.20 33.67 -1.48
C VAL A 283 30.16 34.50 -2.21
N VAL A 284 28.89 34.26 -1.91
CA VAL A 284 27.77 35.01 -2.48
C VAL A 284 27.29 36.00 -1.43
N ARG A 285 26.94 37.20 -1.87
CA ARG A 285 26.25 38.23 -1.09
C ARG A 285 24.82 38.33 -1.59
N VAL A 286 23.87 38.38 -0.65
CA VAL A 286 22.51 38.84 -0.92
C VAL A 286 22.33 40.23 -0.32
N THR A 287 21.77 41.15 -1.11
CA THR A 287 21.48 42.53 -0.70
C THR A 287 20.01 42.84 -0.98
N ASP A 288 19.31 43.41 0.00
CA ASP A 288 17.90 43.78 -0.14
C ASP A 288 17.72 45.19 -0.73
N LYS A 289 16.47 45.60 -0.96
CA LYS A 289 16.12 46.93 -1.48
C LYS A 289 16.63 48.09 -0.62
N ARG A 290 16.85 47.87 0.68
CA ARG A 290 17.35 48.88 1.64
C ARG A 290 18.87 48.88 1.74
N GLY A 291 19.56 47.95 1.07
CA GLY A 291 21.01 47.81 1.14
C GLY A 291 21.49 46.97 2.33
N TRP A 292 20.59 46.33 3.07
CA TRP A 292 20.99 45.34 4.09
C TRP A 292 21.44 44.07 3.39
N TRP A 293 22.50 43.46 3.91
CA TRP A 293 23.16 42.36 3.24
C TRP A 293 23.61 41.27 4.20
N ASN A 294 23.79 40.08 3.63
CA ASN A 294 24.43 38.94 4.28
C ASN A 294 25.29 38.20 3.25
N GLU A 295 26.34 37.54 3.72
CA GLU A 295 27.25 36.75 2.90
C GLU A 295 27.31 35.31 3.39
N LYS A 296 27.39 34.39 2.44
CA LYS A 296 27.50 32.96 2.70
C LYS A 296 28.31 32.30 1.61
N THR A 297 29.10 31.30 2.00
CA THR A 297 29.80 30.44 1.05
C THR A 297 28.83 29.40 0.51
N ILE A 298 28.73 29.31 -0.82
CA ILE A 298 28.01 28.25 -1.51
C ILE A 298 29.02 27.25 -2.06
N THR A 299 28.78 25.97 -1.80
CA THR A 299 29.52 24.86 -2.40
C THR A 299 28.83 24.40 -3.68
N TRP A 300 29.54 24.49 -4.79
CA TRP A 300 29.09 24.01 -6.09
C TRP A 300 29.66 22.62 -6.35
N LYS A 301 28.78 21.63 -6.49
CA LYS A 301 29.20 20.24 -6.79
C LYS A 301 28.80 19.89 -8.22
N ALA A 302 29.78 19.61 -9.07
CA ALA A 302 29.58 18.92 -10.32
C ALA A 302 29.74 17.41 -10.08
N VAL A 303 28.65 16.67 -10.15
CA VAL A 303 28.61 15.22 -9.94
C VAL A 303 28.28 14.50 -11.24
N LEU A 304 28.76 13.27 -11.40
CA LEU A 304 28.26 12.40 -12.46
C LEU A 304 26.77 12.08 -12.17
N PRO A 305 25.93 11.83 -13.18
CA PRO A 305 24.61 11.23 -12.95
C PRO A 305 24.71 9.93 -12.14
N PRO A 306 23.67 9.57 -11.35
CA PRO A 306 23.64 8.27 -10.69
C PRO A 306 23.73 7.17 -11.74
N SER A 307 24.43 6.08 -11.43
CA SER A 307 24.49 4.90 -12.28
C SER A 307 24.42 3.61 -11.47
N VAL A 308 23.61 2.66 -11.93
CA VAL A 308 23.44 1.37 -11.26
C VAL A 308 24.69 0.51 -11.44
N VAL A 309 25.23 0.04 -10.31
CA VAL A 309 26.28 -0.97 -10.26
C VAL A 309 25.66 -2.30 -9.84
N VAL A 310 25.79 -3.27 -10.74
CA VAL A 310 25.25 -4.61 -10.56
C VAL A 310 26.37 -5.51 -10.03
N PRO A 311 26.10 -6.44 -9.10
CA PRO A 311 27.06 -7.47 -8.72
C PRO A 311 27.47 -8.32 -9.93
N ALA A 312 28.63 -8.97 -9.85
CA ALA A 312 29.03 -9.94 -10.87
C ALA A 312 27.93 -11.01 -11.04
N GLN A 313 27.54 -11.27 -12.29
CA GLN A 313 26.35 -12.04 -12.72
C GLN A 313 25.75 -12.95 -11.64
N PRO A 314 24.58 -12.62 -11.09
CA PRO A 314 24.02 -13.42 -10.02
C PRO A 314 23.51 -14.76 -10.57
N LYS A 315 23.96 -15.84 -9.95
CA LYS A 315 23.58 -17.21 -10.30
C LYS A 315 23.02 -17.90 -9.07
N SER A 316 22.07 -18.79 -9.25
CA SER A 316 21.53 -19.63 -8.18
C SER A 316 21.08 -20.98 -8.72
N PHE A 317 20.88 -21.93 -7.81
CA PHE A 317 20.14 -23.15 -8.12
C PHE A 317 18.63 -22.93 -8.01
N ALA A 318 17.85 -23.80 -8.65
CA ALA A 318 16.39 -23.80 -8.53
C ALA A 318 15.96 -23.85 -7.05
N GLY A 319 15.13 -22.90 -6.63
CA GLY A 319 14.62 -22.78 -5.26
C GLY A 319 15.64 -22.29 -4.23
N GLN A 320 16.91 -22.07 -4.61
CA GLN A 320 17.93 -21.54 -3.71
C GLN A 320 17.63 -20.09 -3.34
N GLN A 321 17.67 -19.79 -2.04
CA GLN A 321 17.52 -18.42 -1.54
C GLN A 321 18.73 -17.56 -1.91
N VAL A 322 18.47 -16.39 -2.46
CA VAL A 322 19.47 -15.38 -2.83
C VAL A 322 19.39 -14.18 -1.91
N ASN A 323 20.53 -13.53 -1.69
CA ASN A 323 20.64 -12.25 -1.01
C ASN A 323 21.86 -11.51 -1.59
N TYR A 324 21.61 -10.57 -2.49
CA TYR A 324 22.64 -9.72 -3.07
C TYR A 324 22.13 -8.30 -3.25
N LYS A 325 23.06 -7.36 -3.38
CA LYS A 325 22.74 -5.93 -3.39
C LYS A 325 23.21 -5.28 -4.69
N VAL A 326 22.32 -4.53 -5.34
CA VAL A 326 22.70 -3.54 -6.34
C VAL A 326 23.05 -2.24 -5.64
N THR A 327 24.07 -1.55 -6.14
CA THR A 327 24.52 -0.27 -5.58
C THR A 327 24.47 0.81 -6.66
N ALA A 328 24.78 2.04 -6.29
CA ALA A 328 24.86 3.16 -7.22
C ALA A 328 26.13 3.98 -6.98
N VAL A 329 26.65 4.54 -8.07
CA VAL A 329 27.78 5.48 -8.07
C VAL A 329 27.38 6.76 -8.78
N GLY A 330 28.09 7.87 -8.52
CA GLY A 330 27.66 9.20 -8.97
C GLY A 330 26.38 9.64 -8.25
N GLY A 331 25.72 10.69 -8.73
CA GLY A 331 24.48 11.20 -8.17
C GLY A 331 24.64 11.94 -6.84
N VAL A 332 23.50 12.33 -6.27
CA VAL A 332 23.41 12.94 -4.93
C VAL A 332 22.68 11.97 -3.99
N PRO A 333 23.35 11.44 -2.95
CA PRO A 333 22.69 10.61 -1.94
C PRO A 333 21.53 11.34 -1.25
N ALA A 334 20.48 10.66 -0.76
CA ALA A 334 20.26 9.21 -0.69
C ALA A 334 19.68 8.60 -1.97
N TYR A 335 19.93 7.31 -2.20
CA TYR A 335 19.41 6.58 -3.36
C TYR A 335 18.17 5.76 -3.01
N VAL A 336 17.23 5.67 -3.96
CA VAL A 336 16.07 4.79 -3.89
C VAL A 336 16.09 3.87 -5.11
N PHE A 337 16.06 2.57 -4.87
CA PHE A 337 15.99 1.56 -5.92
C PHE A 337 14.56 1.10 -6.13
N THR A 338 14.19 0.94 -7.39
CA THR A 338 12.87 0.43 -7.81
C THR A 338 13.03 -0.55 -8.96
N ALA A 339 12.11 -1.50 -9.06
CA ALA A 339 11.99 -2.43 -10.18
C ALA A 339 10.61 -2.29 -10.82
N PRO A 340 10.48 -2.49 -12.14
CA PRO A 340 9.18 -2.69 -12.79
C PRO A 340 8.44 -3.89 -12.17
N LYS A 341 7.14 -4.03 -12.49
CA LYS A 341 6.32 -5.18 -12.05
C LYS A 341 6.82 -6.54 -12.54
N ASP A 342 7.78 -6.57 -13.46
CA ASP A 342 8.25 -7.78 -14.14
C ASP A 342 9.47 -8.42 -13.46
N LEU A 343 9.64 -8.23 -12.15
CA LEU A 343 10.66 -8.97 -11.40
C LEU A 343 10.31 -10.47 -11.44
N PRO A 344 11.30 -11.38 -11.61
CA PRO A 344 11.04 -12.82 -11.64
C PRO A 344 10.26 -13.28 -10.40
N GLU A 345 9.28 -14.15 -10.61
CA GLU A 345 8.44 -14.69 -9.54
C GLU A 345 9.31 -15.30 -8.43
N GLY A 346 9.06 -14.86 -7.20
CA GLY A 346 9.80 -15.28 -6.00
C GLY A 346 11.00 -14.40 -5.63
N LEU A 347 11.34 -13.37 -6.41
CA LEU A 347 12.27 -12.32 -6.00
C LEU A 347 11.54 -11.07 -5.49
N GLU A 348 12.19 -10.36 -4.57
CA GLU A 348 11.79 -9.06 -4.04
C GLU A 348 12.96 -8.08 -4.06
N LEU A 349 12.70 -6.81 -4.36
CA LEU A 349 13.68 -5.72 -4.28
C LEU A 349 13.27 -4.74 -3.18
N ALA A 350 14.16 -4.54 -2.21
CA ALA A 350 14.05 -3.49 -1.21
C ALA A 350 14.53 -2.13 -1.76
N ALA A 351 14.00 -1.04 -1.19
CA ALA A 351 14.32 0.33 -1.61
C ALA A 351 15.82 0.69 -1.47
N ASP A 352 16.56 -0.05 -0.64
CA ASP A 352 17.99 0.12 -0.42
C ASP A 352 18.87 -0.61 -1.46
N GLY A 353 18.25 -1.30 -2.43
CA GLY A 353 18.93 -2.07 -3.47
C GLY A 353 19.14 -3.56 -3.15
N THR A 354 18.66 -4.06 -2.01
CA THR A 354 18.80 -5.48 -1.66
C THR A 354 17.77 -6.33 -2.40
N ILE A 355 18.22 -7.39 -3.08
CA ILE A 355 17.38 -8.37 -3.77
C ILE A 355 17.42 -9.68 -3.00
N THR A 356 16.25 -10.17 -2.61
CA THR A 356 16.07 -11.41 -1.85
C THR A 356 15.03 -12.32 -2.48
N GLY A 357 15.03 -13.60 -2.09
CA GLY A 357 13.99 -14.56 -2.49
C GLY A 357 14.57 -15.78 -3.21
N SER A 358 13.77 -16.51 -3.99
CA SER A 358 14.23 -17.65 -4.78
C SER A 358 13.40 -17.85 -6.05
N ILE A 359 14.02 -18.39 -7.09
CA ILE A 359 13.34 -18.71 -8.36
C ILE A 359 13.30 -20.22 -8.50
N ALA A 360 12.12 -20.81 -8.66
CA ALA A 360 11.94 -22.26 -8.74
C ALA A 360 12.19 -22.84 -10.14
N LYS A 361 12.02 -22.04 -11.20
CA LYS A 361 12.15 -22.48 -12.59
C LYS A 361 13.57 -22.22 -13.11
N LEU A 362 14.08 -23.13 -13.94
CA LEU A 362 15.37 -22.96 -14.61
C LEU A 362 15.26 -21.90 -15.70
N GLY A 363 16.36 -21.18 -15.94
CA GLY A 363 16.43 -20.23 -17.04
C GLY A 363 17.29 -19.00 -16.76
N ALA A 364 17.29 -18.10 -17.73
CA ALA A 364 17.94 -16.81 -17.66
C ALA A 364 16.87 -15.71 -17.50
N TYR A 365 16.93 -14.99 -16.38
CA TYR A 365 15.92 -14.01 -15.99
C TYR A 365 16.49 -12.59 -16.10
N PRO A 366 16.02 -11.76 -17.06
CA PRO A 366 16.39 -10.36 -17.10
C PRO A 366 15.75 -9.60 -15.95
N ILE A 367 16.56 -8.89 -15.16
CA ILE A 367 16.16 -8.05 -14.05
C ILE A 367 16.51 -6.61 -14.41
N THR A 368 15.52 -5.73 -14.38
CA THR A 368 15.69 -4.30 -14.63
C THR A 368 15.53 -3.54 -13.32
N VAL A 369 16.54 -2.74 -12.96
CA VAL A 369 16.53 -1.89 -11.77
C VAL A 369 16.71 -0.44 -12.18
N THR A 370 15.94 0.44 -11.56
CA THR A 370 16.08 1.88 -11.65
C THR A 370 16.57 2.42 -10.31
N VAL A 371 17.61 3.24 -10.34
CA VAL A 371 18.02 4.05 -9.18
C VAL A 371 17.56 5.49 -9.39
N GLU A 372 17.05 6.10 -8.33
CA GLU A 372 16.77 7.53 -8.24
C GLU A 372 17.61 8.15 -7.12
N ASP A 373 18.21 9.31 -7.38
CA ASP A 373 18.95 10.07 -6.39
C ASP A 373 18.09 11.14 -5.69
N ALA A 374 18.62 11.84 -4.69
CA ALA A 374 17.83 12.78 -3.87
C ALA A 374 17.22 13.96 -4.64
N ASN A 375 17.72 14.25 -5.85
CA ASN A 375 17.20 15.31 -6.71
C ASN A 375 16.27 14.77 -7.80
N GLY A 376 15.91 13.47 -7.75
CA GLY A 376 15.02 12.83 -8.70
C GLY A 376 15.69 12.43 -10.03
N VAL A 377 17.03 12.46 -10.12
CA VAL A 377 17.72 11.99 -11.32
C VAL A 377 17.76 10.47 -11.31
N ARG A 378 17.41 9.85 -12.45
CA ARG A 378 17.28 8.40 -12.59
C ARG A 378 18.28 7.81 -13.58
N ASP A 379 18.68 6.57 -13.29
CA ASP A 379 19.34 5.65 -14.22
C ASP A 379 18.69 4.28 -14.14
N THR A 380 18.61 3.59 -15.28
CA THR A 380 17.99 2.27 -15.38
C THR A 380 18.96 1.30 -16.03
N LYS A 381 19.13 0.13 -15.42
CA LYS A 381 20.03 -0.91 -15.90
C LYS A 381 19.39 -2.28 -15.82
N THR A 382 19.63 -3.09 -16.86
CA THR A 382 19.18 -4.47 -16.94
C THR A 382 20.38 -5.41 -16.82
N PHE A 383 20.21 -6.49 -16.07
CA PHE A 383 21.18 -7.58 -15.94
C PHE A 383 20.45 -8.92 -15.90
N THR A 384 21.17 -10.04 -16.03
CA THR A 384 20.57 -11.38 -16.07
C THR A 384 20.92 -12.16 -14.81
N HIS A 385 19.91 -12.72 -14.16
CA HIS A 385 20.05 -13.75 -13.12
C HIS A 385 19.86 -15.13 -13.73
N THR A 386 20.82 -16.04 -13.61
CA THR A 386 20.71 -17.39 -14.19
C THR A 386 20.43 -18.43 -13.13
N VAL A 387 19.40 -19.25 -13.35
CA VAL A 387 19.01 -20.37 -12.48
C VAL A 387 19.37 -21.67 -13.17
N SER A 388 20.22 -22.47 -12.51
CA SER A 388 20.67 -23.78 -13.01
C SER A 388 20.34 -24.91 -12.05
N VAL A 389 20.60 -26.15 -12.45
CA VAL A 389 20.58 -27.31 -11.55
C VAL A 389 21.82 -27.30 -10.65
N ALA A 390 21.69 -27.87 -9.45
CA ALA A 390 22.80 -28.02 -8.50
C ALA A 390 23.82 -29.05 -8.98
N GLU A 391 23.32 -30.18 -9.48
CA GLU A 391 24.10 -31.24 -10.11
C GLU A 391 23.48 -31.54 -11.48
N PRO A 392 24.28 -31.81 -12.52
CA PRO A 392 23.76 -32.21 -13.81
C PRO A 392 23.00 -33.53 -13.68
N LEU A 393 21.97 -33.72 -14.51
CA LEU A 393 21.26 -34.99 -14.59
C LEU A 393 22.26 -36.10 -14.97
N SER A 394 22.14 -37.25 -14.34
CA SER A 394 22.92 -38.45 -14.64
C SER A 394 22.01 -39.67 -14.57
N LEU A 395 22.27 -40.67 -15.41
CA LEU A 395 21.56 -41.95 -15.44
C LEU A 395 22.57 -43.07 -15.29
N THR A 396 22.34 -43.96 -14.33
CA THR A 396 23.14 -45.18 -14.17
C THR A 396 22.61 -46.24 -15.12
N ALA A 397 23.47 -46.70 -16.04
CA ALA A 397 23.17 -47.78 -16.98
C ALA A 397 22.64 -49.03 -16.25
N LEU A 398 21.68 -49.72 -16.86
CA LEU A 398 21.40 -51.10 -16.48
C LEU A 398 22.56 -51.98 -16.99
N PRO A 399 23.01 -52.98 -16.20
CA PRO A 399 23.99 -53.93 -16.69
C PRO A 399 23.38 -54.81 -17.79
N ASP A 400 24.23 -55.27 -18.71
CA ASP A 400 23.84 -56.23 -19.74
C ASP A 400 23.30 -57.52 -19.09
N GLN A 401 22.28 -58.11 -19.70
CA GLN A 401 21.58 -59.28 -19.20
C GLN A 401 21.54 -60.38 -20.25
N LYS A 402 21.76 -61.61 -19.79
CA LYS A 402 21.56 -62.82 -20.58
C LYS A 402 20.61 -63.74 -19.83
N ILE A 403 19.43 -63.94 -20.40
CA ILE A 403 18.33 -64.69 -19.77
C ILE A 403 17.73 -65.70 -20.75
N ASN A 404 17.08 -66.73 -20.22
CA ASN A 404 16.29 -67.64 -21.05
C ASN A 404 14.91 -67.04 -21.33
N LEU A 405 14.35 -67.31 -22.50
CA LEU A 405 12.98 -66.97 -22.86
C LEU A 405 11.99 -67.43 -21.76
N GLY A 406 11.08 -66.54 -21.36
CA GLY A 406 10.14 -66.74 -20.24
C GLY A 406 10.68 -66.40 -18.84
N SER A 407 11.99 -66.20 -18.69
CA SER A 407 12.59 -65.78 -17.41
C SER A 407 12.37 -64.28 -17.17
N ALA A 408 12.22 -63.88 -15.91
CA ALA A 408 12.01 -62.48 -15.56
C ALA A 408 13.31 -61.67 -15.77
N VAL A 409 13.19 -60.47 -16.34
CA VAL A 409 14.26 -59.48 -16.29
C VAL A 409 14.27 -58.81 -14.92
N THR A 410 15.44 -58.40 -14.44
CA THR A 410 15.57 -57.68 -13.16
C THR A 410 16.51 -56.49 -13.32
N GLY A 411 16.23 -55.40 -12.63
CA GLY A 411 17.09 -54.21 -12.63
C GLY A 411 16.31 -52.93 -12.43
N THR A 412 17.00 -51.89 -11.97
CA THR A 412 16.43 -50.56 -11.77
C THR A 412 17.37 -49.54 -12.38
N ALA A 413 16.85 -48.73 -13.31
CA ALA A 413 17.56 -47.56 -13.80
C ALA A 413 17.51 -46.47 -12.72
N VAL A 414 18.66 -45.88 -12.39
CA VAL A 414 18.76 -44.90 -11.29
C VAL A 414 19.31 -43.59 -11.82
N ALA A 415 18.49 -42.55 -11.74
CA ALA A 415 18.90 -41.18 -12.02
C ALA A 415 19.32 -40.42 -10.75
N LYS A 416 20.24 -39.45 -10.92
CA LYS A 416 20.68 -38.49 -9.89
C LYS A 416 20.90 -37.11 -10.52
N GLY A 417 20.91 -36.06 -9.69
CA GLY A 417 21.06 -34.68 -10.15
C GLY A 417 19.81 -34.17 -10.89
N GLY A 418 19.96 -33.16 -11.76
CA GLY A 418 18.83 -32.54 -12.43
C GLY A 418 17.92 -31.77 -11.48
N SER A 419 16.63 -31.66 -11.84
CA SER A 419 15.61 -30.91 -11.12
C SER A 419 14.29 -31.68 -10.99
N GLY A 420 13.71 -31.67 -9.78
CA GLY A 420 12.37 -32.21 -9.54
C GLY A 420 12.26 -33.74 -9.60
N GLN A 421 11.12 -34.24 -10.07
CA GLN A 421 10.84 -35.67 -10.19
C GLN A 421 11.33 -36.24 -11.53
N TYR A 422 11.72 -37.52 -11.51
CA TYR A 422 12.17 -38.27 -12.68
C TYR A 422 11.03 -39.06 -13.31
N THR A 423 11.00 -39.09 -14.65
CA THR A 423 10.12 -39.96 -15.44
C THR A 423 10.97 -40.85 -16.34
N TYR A 424 10.79 -42.16 -16.23
CA TYR A 424 11.51 -43.16 -17.01
C TYR A 424 10.65 -43.68 -18.17
N THR A 425 11.27 -43.88 -19.32
CA THR A 425 10.68 -44.54 -20.50
C THR A 425 11.67 -45.52 -21.08
N ALA A 426 11.18 -46.51 -21.83
CA ALA A 426 12.02 -47.49 -22.49
C ALA A 426 11.50 -47.78 -23.90
N THR A 427 12.42 -47.94 -24.83
CA THR A 427 12.14 -48.39 -26.21
C THR A 427 13.03 -49.59 -26.54
N GLY A 428 12.62 -50.41 -27.52
CA GLY A 428 13.39 -51.59 -27.92
C GLY A 428 13.33 -52.79 -26.95
N LEU A 429 12.45 -52.74 -25.94
CA LEU A 429 12.21 -53.87 -25.04
C LEU A 429 11.51 -55.03 -25.77
N PRO A 430 11.82 -56.30 -25.45
CA PRO A 430 11.06 -57.45 -25.93
C PRO A 430 9.62 -57.44 -25.43
N ALA A 431 8.71 -58.05 -26.19
CA ALA A 431 7.32 -58.22 -25.77
C ALA A 431 7.23 -58.97 -24.44
N GLY A 432 6.46 -58.42 -23.49
CA GLY A 432 6.31 -58.95 -22.13
C GLY A 432 7.23 -58.29 -21.09
N VAL A 433 8.09 -57.34 -21.49
CA VAL A 433 8.95 -56.56 -20.59
C VAL A 433 8.55 -55.08 -20.60
N THR A 434 8.54 -54.43 -19.43
CA THR A 434 8.17 -53.02 -19.25
C THR A 434 9.06 -52.33 -18.21
N ILE A 435 9.12 -51.00 -18.26
CA ILE A 435 9.74 -50.17 -17.21
C ILE A 435 8.67 -49.37 -16.47
N ASN A 436 8.79 -49.28 -15.15
CA ASN A 436 7.93 -48.40 -14.36
C ASN A 436 8.38 -46.94 -14.51
N ALA A 437 7.47 -46.05 -14.92
CA ALA A 437 7.78 -44.67 -15.23
C ALA A 437 8.23 -43.83 -14.02
N ALA A 438 7.87 -44.19 -12.80
CA ALA A 438 8.24 -43.45 -11.59
C ALA A 438 9.48 -44.02 -10.89
N SER A 439 9.61 -45.34 -10.85
CA SER A 439 10.68 -46.01 -10.10
C SER A 439 11.87 -46.47 -10.94
N GLY A 440 11.76 -46.47 -12.28
CA GLY A 440 12.81 -46.97 -13.17
C GLY A 440 13.00 -48.49 -13.11
N VAL A 441 12.12 -49.23 -12.42
CA VAL A 441 12.19 -50.69 -12.27
C VAL A 441 11.80 -51.37 -13.58
N LEU A 442 12.72 -52.17 -14.11
CA LEU A 442 12.49 -53.05 -15.25
C LEU A 442 11.90 -54.38 -14.76
N SER A 443 10.78 -54.81 -15.35
CA SER A 443 10.11 -56.06 -14.95
C SER A 443 9.38 -56.74 -16.11
N GLY A 444 8.98 -57.99 -15.89
CA GLY A 444 8.31 -58.84 -16.87
C GLY A 444 9.22 -59.94 -17.44
N SER A 445 8.69 -60.73 -18.37
CA SER A 445 9.40 -61.85 -19.00
C SER A 445 9.22 -61.78 -20.52
N PRO A 446 10.28 -61.94 -21.33
CA PRO A 446 10.14 -62.06 -22.77
C PRO A 446 9.34 -63.31 -23.15
N VAL A 447 8.26 -63.14 -23.93
CA VAL A 447 7.31 -64.24 -24.23
C VAL A 447 7.30 -64.74 -25.68
N LEU A 448 7.86 -63.99 -26.63
CA LEU A 448 7.64 -64.25 -28.06
C LEU A 448 8.89 -64.71 -28.82
N VAL A 449 9.99 -63.95 -28.73
CA VAL A 449 11.15 -64.14 -29.62
C VAL A 449 12.44 -64.09 -28.81
N ALA A 450 13.27 -65.11 -28.97
CA ALA A 450 14.67 -65.07 -28.53
C ALA A 450 15.51 -64.26 -29.51
N GLY A 451 16.54 -63.62 -28.98
CA GLY A 451 17.40 -62.75 -29.76
C GLY A 451 18.12 -61.75 -28.89
N ARG A 452 18.99 -60.99 -29.53
CA ARG A 452 19.69 -59.87 -28.93
C ARG A 452 18.84 -58.62 -29.07
N TYR A 453 18.44 -58.04 -27.95
CA TYR A 453 17.76 -56.75 -27.86
C TYR A 453 18.77 -55.70 -27.39
N LEU A 454 18.58 -54.46 -27.84
CA LEU A 454 19.35 -53.31 -27.37
C LEU A 454 18.38 -52.22 -26.90
N PRO A 455 17.74 -52.39 -25.72
CA PRO A 455 16.78 -51.42 -25.25
C PRO A 455 17.45 -50.09 -24.88
N THR A 456 16.76 -48.99 -25.16
CA THR A 456 17.16 -47.64 -24.74
C THR A 456 16.26 -47.19 -23.60
N ILE A 457 16.84 -46.98 -22.42
CA ILE A 457 16.16 -46.37 -21.28
C ILE A 457 16.40 -44.86 -21.35
N THR A 458 15.35 -44.07 -21.21
CA THR A 458 15.43 -42.61 -21.14
C THR A 458 14.84 -42.13 -19.83
N VAL A 459 15.56 -41.28 -19.12
CA VAL A 459 15.06 -40.55 -17.96
C VAL A 459 14.92 -39.07 -18.30
N SER A 460 13.81 -38.47 -17.91
CA SER A 460 13.59 -37.03 -17.97
C SER A 460 13.34 -36.48 -16.57
N ASP A 461 13.90 -35.32 -16.27
CA ASP A 461 13.61 -34.58 -15.04
C ASP A 461 12.43 -33.60 -15.24
N SER A 462 12.01 -32.90 -14.18
CA SER A 462 10.88 -31.97 -14.25
C SER A 462 11.20 -30.65 -14.93
N ALA A 463 12.48 -30.38 -15.21
CA ALA A 463 12.89 -29.21 -15.98
C ALA A 463 12.99 -29.50 -17.50
N GLY A 464 12.80 -30.76 -17.90
CA GLY A 464 12.80 -31.19 -19.29
C GLY A 464 14.17 -31.65 -19.80
N GLU A 465 15.18 -31.75 -18.92
CA GLU A 465 16.45 -32.38 -19.28
C GLU A 465 16.24 -33.90 -19.40
N SER A 466 16.84 -34.51 -20.42
CA SER A 466 16.70 -35.95 -20.67
C SER A 466 18.03 -36.60 -20.97
N LEU A 467 18.26 -37.78 -20.39
CA LEU A 467 19.39 -38.65 -20.69
C LEU A 467 18.89 -40.03 -21.07
N SER A 468 19.57 -40.64 -22.03
CA SER A 468 19.30 -41.99 -22.48
C SER A 468 20.54 -42.85 -22.34
N ASP A 469 20.34 -44.11 -22.00
CA ASP A 469 21.38 -45.12 -22.01
C ASP A 469 20.85 -46.45 -22.54
N THR A 470 21.74 -47.27 -23.05
CA THR A 470 21.41 -48.57 -23.65
C THR A 470 22.10 -49.70 -22.90
N PHE A 471 21.44 -50.84 -22.82
CA PHE A 471 22.05 -52.08 -22.34
C PHE A 471 21.72 -53.23 -23.28
N GLU A 472 22.53 -54.27 -23.28
CA GLU A 472 22.26 -55.47 -24.05
C GLU A 472 21.37 -56.43 -23.26
N LEU A 473 20.30 -56.91 -23.90
CA LEU A 473 19.47 -57.98 -23.38
C LEU A 473 19.49 -59.16 -24.36
N VAL A 474 20.28 -60.18 -24.04
CA VAL A 474 20.31 -61.44 -24.79
C VAL A 474 19.25 -62.37 -24.21
N VAL A 475 18.22 -62.62 -25.00
CA VAL A 475 17.21 -63.64 -24.70
C VAL A 475 17.58 -64.90 -25.46
N GLU A 476 17.96 -65.94 -24.74
CA GLU A 476 18.29 -67.23 -25.31
C GLU A 476 17.07 -68.15 -25.33
N THR A 477 16.89 -68.90 -26.41
CA THR A 477 16.06 -70.09 -26.35
C THR A 477 16.88 -71.25 -25.79
N THR A 478 16.33 -71.96 -24.80
CA THR A 478 16.67 -73.38 -24.69
C THR A 478 16.11 -74.08 -25.93
N THR A 479 16.83 -75.00 -26.54
CA THR A 479 16.28 -75.86 -27.60
C THR A 479 15.66 -77.13 -27.02
N LYS A 480 15.74 -77.33 -25.70
CA LYS A 480 15.32 -78.54 -25.00
C LYS A 480 13.99 -78.34 -24.27
N LEU A 481 13.07 -79.27 -24.49
CA LEU A 481 11.81 -79.42 -23.77
C LEU A 481 12.11 -79.70 -22.30
N THR A 482 11.49 -78.94 -21.41
CA THR A 482 11.64 -79.03 -19.96
C THR A 482 10.32 -78.71 -19.25
N PHE A 483 10.15 -79.19 -18.02
CA PHE A 483 9.01 -78.83 -17.18
C PHE A 483 9.20 -77.43 -16.58
N THR A 484 8.16 -76.60 -16.68
CA THR A 484 8.10 -75.26 -16.08
C THR A 484 7.38 -75.28 -14.73
N SER A 485 6.48 -76.25 -14.52
CA SER A 485 5.89 -76.52 -13.20
C SER A 485 5.45 -77.99 -13.12
N PRO A 486 5.80 -78.73 -12.06
CA PRO A 486 6.89 -78.43 -11.12
C PRO A 486 8.22 -78.28 -11.86
N SER A 487 9.12 -77.45 -11.33
CA SER A 487 10.48 -77.33 -11.88
C SER A 487 11.27 -78.63 -11.66
N LEU A 488 12.25 -78.93 -12.53
CA LEU A 488 13.16 -80.07 -12.40
C LEU A 488 13.97 -80.08 -11.09
N VAL A 489 14.12 -78.91 -10.46
CA VAL A 489 14.79 -78.72 -9.15
C VAL A 489 13.81 -78.35 -8.04
N GLY A 490 12.50 -78.53 -8.29
CA GLY A 490 11.46 -78.26 -7.30
C GLY A 490 11.50 -79.24 -6.14
N ALA A 491 10.94 -78.82 -5.00
CA ALA A 491 10.80 -79.69 -3.84
C ALA A 491 9.86 -80.88 -4.12
N ASP A 492 10.12 -81.98 -3.41
CA ASP A 492 9.20 -83.12 -3.34
C ASP A 492 7.81 -82.68 -2.91
N GLN A 493 6.79 -83.41 -3.37
CA GLN A 493 5.39 -83.09 -3.12
C GLN A 493 4.91 -83.77 -1.85
N LYS A 494 4.04 -83.08 -1.10
CA LYS A 494 3.48 -83.60 0.15
C LYS A 494 1.98 -83.34 0.20
N SER A 495 1.23 -84.32 0.69
CA SER A 495 -0.21 -84.23 0.89
C SER A 495 -0.67 -85.10 2.06
N THR A 496 -1.88 -84.88 2.56
CA THR A 496 -2.48 -85.71 3.63
C THR A 496 -3.52 -86.66 3.05
N VAL A 497 -3.63 -87.88 3.62
CA VAL A 497 -4.66 -88.85 3.23
C VAL A 497 -6.06 -88.22 3.25
N GLY A 498 -6.83 -88.43 2.17
CA GLY A 498 -8.21 -87.95 2.01
C GLY A 498 -8.37 -86.47 1.62
N SER A 499 -7.28 -85.69 1.57
CA SER A 499 -7.33 -84.27 1.19
C SER A 499 -7.36 -84.08 -0.34
N ASP A 500 -8.06 -83.05 -0.81
CA ASP A 500 -8.04 -82.68 -2.23
C ASP A 500 -6.66 -82.15 -2.63
N VAL A 501 -6.11 -82.69 -3.71
CA VAL A 501 -4.82 -82.33 -4.27
C VAL A 501 -5.03 -81.84 -5.71
N ILE A 502 -4.36 -80.74 -6.06
CA ILE A 502 -4.22 -80.26 -7.45
C ILE A 502 -2.78 -79.84 -7.66
N LEU A 503 -2.11 -80.45 -8.64
CA LEU A 503 -0.76 -80.09 -9.07
C LEU A 503 -0.74 -79.86 -10.57
N PRO A 504 -0.62 -78.61 -11.04
CA PRO A 504 -0.51 -78.31 -12.46
C PRO A 504 0.82 -78.81 -13.02
N LEU A 505 0.78 -79.35 -14.24
CA LEU A 505 1.93 -79.78 -15.03
C LEU A 505 2.05 -78.89 -16.26
N THR A 506 3.09 -78.06 -16.31
CA THR A 506 3.37 -77.18 -17.45
C THR A 506 4.78 -77.42 -17.98
N THR A 507 4.97 -77.17 -19.27
CA THR A 507 6.27 -77.27 -19.95
C THR A 507 6.55 -76.01 -20.75
N ASN A 508 7.80 -75.80 -21.15
CA ASN A 508 8.17 -74.73 -22.08
C ASN A 508 7.82 -75.07 -23.56
N GLY A 509 7.01 -76.10 -23.81
CA GLY A 509 6.71 -76.58 -25.16
C GLY A 509 6.16 -75.50 -26.10
N ASP A 510 5.28 -74.65 -25.59
CA ASP A 510 4.69 -73.55 -26.37
C ASP A 510 5.75 -72.50 -26.77
N LEU A 511 6.71 -72.20 -25.87
CA LEU A 511 7.83 -71.29 -26.15
C LEU A 511 8.78 -71.84 -27.21
N LEU A 512 8.86 -73.17 -27.33
CA LEU A 512 9.66 -73.87 -28.33
C LEU A 512 8.89 -74.10 -29.64
N LEU A 513 7.65 -73.62 -29.75
CA LEU A 513 6.75 -73.89 -30.88
C LEU A 513 6.59 -75.40 -31.16
N LEU A 514 6.75 -76.23 -30.12
CA LEU A 514 6.58 -77.68 -30.22
C LEU A 514 5.10 -77.99 -30.37
N LYS A 515 4.75 -78.82 -31.36
CA LYS A 515 3.37 -79.23 -31.58
C LYS A 515 3.08 -80.55 -30.87
N ASN A 516 1.90 -80.62 -30.26
CA ASN A 516 1.35 -81.85 -29.66
C ASN A 516 2.19 -82.40 -28.49
N VAL A 517 2.65 -81.52 -27.58
CA VAL A 517 3.31 -81.97 -26.35
C VAL A 517 2.34 -82.83 -25.54
N SER A 518 2.73 -84.08 -25.28
CA SER A 518 1.94 -85.05 -24.54
C SER A 518 2.64 -85.42 -23.23
N LEU A 519 1.88 -85.48 -22.13
CA LEU A 519 2.39 -85.87 -20.82
C LEU A 519 1.94 -87.28 -20.47
N THR A 520 2.86 -88.08 -19.94
CA THR A 520 2.58 -89.37 -19.30
C THR A 520 3.03 -89.32 -17.85
N VAL A 521 2.17 -89.78 -16.95
CA VAL A 521 2.43 -89.78 -15.50
C VAL A 521 2.37 -91.21 -14.99
N THR A 522 3.37 -91.61 -14.21
CA THR A 522 3.48 -92.93 -13.59
C THR A 522 3.92 -92.82 -12.13
N GLY A 523 3.62 -93.84 -11.32
CA GLY A 523 4.00 -93.86 -9.89
C GLY A 523 3.13 -92.99 -8.97
N LEU A 524 1.91 -92.64 -9.39
CA LEU A 524 0.98 -91.86 -8.56
C LEU A 524 0.48 -92.66 -7.34
N PRO A 525 0.34 -92.01 -6.16
CA PRO A 525 -0.38 -92.57 -5.02
C PRO A 525 -1.82 -92.98 -5.38
N GLU A 526 -2.35 -94.01 -4.72
CA GLU A 526 -3.73 -94.42 -4.94
C GLU A 526 -4.71 -93.27 -4.65
N GLY A 527 -5.59 -92.97 -5.59
CA GLY A 527 -6.59 -91.91 -5.48
C GLY A 527 -6.20 -90.59 -6.15
N LEU A 528 -4.95 -90.44 -6.58
CA LEU A 528 -4.53 -89.37 -7.51
C LEU A 528 -4.57 -89.86 -8.96
N LYS A 529 -4.96 -88.98 -9.88
CA LYS A 529 -5.00 -89.25 -11.33
C LYS A 529 -4.47 -88.06 -12.11
N TYR A 530 -3.81 -88.32 -13.24
CA TYR A 530 -3.47 -87.29 -14.20
C TYR A 530 -4.70 -86.95 -15.07
N ASN A 531 -5.12 -85.68 -15.04
CA ASN A 531 -6.17 -85.14 -15.88
C ASN A 531 -5.55 -84.50 -17.13
N LYS A 532 -5.60 -85.22 -18.25
CA LYS A 532 -5.05 -84.76 -19.53
C LYS A 532 -5.70 -83.47 -20.05
N GLY A 533 -6.99 -83.26 -19.80
CA GLY A 533 -7.72 -82.09 -20.30
C GLY A 533 -7.34 -80.78 -19.60
N LYS A 534 -6.85 -80.88 -18.36
CA LYS A 534 -6.40 -79.74 -17.55
C LYS A 534 -4.89 -79.68 -17.34
N SER A 535 -4.15 -80.68 -17.84
CA SER A 535 -2.73 -80.87 -17.60
C SER A 535 -2.35 -80.78 -16.12
N GLU A 536 -3.07 -81.49 -15.25
CA GLU A 536 -2.83 -81.47 -13.80
C GLU A 536 -2.95 -82.88 -13.19
N ILE A 537 -2.21 -83.16 -12.12
CA ILE A 537 -2.48 -84.30 -11.25
C ILE A 537 -3.51 -83.85 -10.21
N SER A 538 -4.61 -84.59 -10.08
CA SER A 538 -5.67 -84.23 -9.13
C SER A 538 -6.31 -85.47 -8.49
N GLY A 539 -6.92 -85.28 -7.32
CA GLY A 539 -7.67 -86.32 -6.61
C GLY A 539 -7.44 -86.30 -5.10
N LYS A 540 -7.80 -87.40 -4.43
CA LYS A 540 -7.66 -87.59 -2.98
C LYS A 540 -6.80 -88.81 -2.72
N PRO A 541 -5.58 -88.67 -2.16
CA PRO A 541 -4.72 -89.82 -1.90
C PRO A 541 -5.31 -90.67 -0.77
N LYS A 542 -5.30 -92.00 -0.90
CA LYS A 542 -5.98 -92.92 0.04
C LYS A 542 -5.04 -93.63 1.00
N THR A 543 -3.77 -93.80 0.61
CA THR A 543 -2.83 -94.65 1.32
C THR A 543 -1.56 -93.86 1.62
N ALA A 544 -1.23 -93.75 2.91
CA ALA A 544 -0.01 -93.10 3.36
C ALA A 544 1.23 -93.83 2.82
N GLY A 545 2.29 -93.07 2.51
CA GLY A 545 3.52 -93.61 1.96
C GLY A 545 4.24 -92.61 1.06
N THR A 546 5.47 -92.95 0.66
CA THR A 546 6.28 -92.15 -0.26
C THR A 546 6.35 -92.82 -1.62
N TYR A 547 5.90 -92.11 -2.65
CA TYR A 547 5.73 -92.65 -4.00
C TYR A 547 6.68 -91.93 -4.98
N PRO A 548 7.54 -92.65 -5.71
CA PRO A 548 8.36 -92.03 -6.76
C PRO A 548 7.48 -91.75 -7.99
N VAL A 549 7.14 -90.49 -8.20
CA VAL A 549 6.33 -90.06 -9.35
C VAL A 549 7.26 -89.70 -10.50
N LYS A 550 6.97 -90.25 -11.68
CA LYS A 550 7.67 -89.90 -12.93
C LYS A 550 6.67 -89.33 -13.94
N VAL A 551 6.96 -88.11 -14.38
CA VAL A 551 6.24 -87.41 -15.45
C VAL A 551 7.16 -87.32 -16.66
N THR A 552 6.69 -87.75 -17.84
CA THR A 552 7.43 -87.64 -19.10
C THR A 552 6.66 -86.77 -20.07
N ALA A 553 7.28 -85.72 -20.59
CA ALA A 553 6.74 -84.90 -21.67
C ALA A 553 7.41 -85.30 -22.98
N ASN A 554 6.62 -85.55 -24.03
CA ASN A 554 7.12 -85.88 -25.36
C ASN A 554 6.51 -84.96 -26.41
N SER A 555 7.34 -84.45 -27.30
CA SER A 555 6.96 -83.79 -28.55
C SER A 555 7.54 -84.54 -29.74
N LEU A 556 6.82 -84.60 -30.85
CA LEU A 556 7.26 -85.25 -32.10
C LEU A 556 7.53 -84.26 -33.25
N LEU A 557 7.16 -82.98 -33.10
CA LEU A 557 7.27 -81.95 -34.15
C LEU A 557 7.70 -80.60 -33.56
N PRO A 558 8.54 -79.80 -34.26
CA PRO A 558 9.21 -80.09 -35.53
C PRO A 558 10.41 -81.05 -35.42
N LEU A 559 10.91 -81.33 -34.20
CA LEU A 559 11.90 -82.36 -33.91
C LEU A 559 11.48 -83.14 -32.65
N PRO A 560 11.78 -84.46 -32.56
CA PRO A 560 11.47 -85.25 -31.37
C PRO A 560 12.20 -84.73 -30.13
N GLN A 561 11.45 -84.47 -29.06
CA GLN A 561 12.00 -84.05 -27.78
C GLN A 561 11.32 -84.74 -26.62
N THR A 562 12.11 -85.10 -25.61
CA THR A 562 11.63 -85.73 -24.39
C THR A 562 12.18 -85.02 -23.17
N ALA A 563 11.30 -84.70 -22.24
CA ALA A 563 11.65 -84.25 -20.89
C ALA A 563 11.15 -85.26 -19.88
N THR A 564 11.92 -85.51 -18.83
CA THR A 564 11.49 -86.35 -17.70
C THR A 564 11.66 -85.57 -16.41
N LEU A 565 10.60 -85.53 -15.61
CA LEU A 565 10.57 -85.00 -14.26
C LEU A 565 10.29 -86.16 -13.30
N THR A 566 11.12 -86.28 -12.27
CA THR A 566 10.95 -87.26 -11.19
C THR A 566 11.02 -86.57 -9.85
N PHE A 567 10.09 -86.85 -8.95
CA PHE A 567 10.07 -86.34 -7.59
C PHE A 567 9.40 -87.35 -6.67
N LEU A 568 9.64 -87.24 -5.36
CA LEU A 568 8.92 -88.03 -4.37
C LEU A 568 7.60 -87.35 -4.02
N TRP A 569 6.54 -88.14 -3.90
CA TRP A 569 5.26 -87.70 -3.36
C TRP A 569 5.01 -88.40 -2.03
N THR A 570 5.10 -87.67 -0.92
CA THR A 570 4.83 -88.20 0.42
C THR A 570 3.39 -87.91 0.81
N VAL A 571 2.62 -88.97 1.04
CA VAL A 571 1.27 -88.92 1.60
C VAL A 571 1.36 -89.27 3.09
N GLU A 572 0.98 -88.34 3.95
CA GLU A 572 0.95 -88.52 5.42
C GLU A 572 -0.47 -88.76 5.95
#